data_AF-A0A941LN91-F1
#
_entry.id   AF-A0A941LN91-F1
#
_cell.length_a   1.000
_cell.length_b   1.000
_cell.length_c   1.000
_cell.angle_alpha   90.00
_cell.angle_beta   90.00
_cell.angle_gamma   90.00
#
_symmetry.space_group_name_H-M   'P 1'
#
loop_
_entity.id
_entity.type
_entity.pdbx_description
1 polymer ?
#
loop_
_entity_poly.entity_id
_entity_poly.type
_entity_poly.pdbx_seq_one_letter_code
_entity_poly.pdbx_strand_id
1 'polypeptide(L)'
;MGVRGEAFGDITLAGEERERLKGFARERFGRPIPNQFCAFVGRCSLLEYPIKRARLLIPPERLIASGTAHHESYPFQTLSTSLPGRVLLQPADRETAPDILLPLRHILRKDQDALVTILPADHFVLTDDRFMGVVTTATKFAADMRVESPISPDGETRSPGPGVWVDQAGEGRGTRRTLDDSPDRTV
;
A
#
# COMPACT_ATOMS: atom_id res chain seq x y z
N MET A 1 -19.80 -7.41 17.04
CA MET A 1 -20.24 -8.04 15.78
C MET A 1 -18.97 -8.19 14.96
N GLY A 2 -18.49 -9.42 14.75
CA GLY A 2 -17.10 -9.65 14.32
C GLY A 2 -16.87 -9.37 12.84
N VAL A 3 -15.68 -8.87 12.51
CA VAL A 3 -15.15 -8.83 11.14
C VAL A 3 -15.26 -10.25 10.57
N ARG A 4 -15.97 -10.44 9.45
CA ARG A 4 -16.19 -11.79 8.88
C ARG A 4 -15.01 -12.27 8.05
N GLY A 5 -14.26 -11.36 7.42
CA GLY A 5 -13.11 -11.67 6.59
C GLY A 5 -11.77 -11.58 7.32
N GLU A 6 -10.75 -12.12 6.66
CA GLU A 6 -9.36 -12.11 7.12
C GLU A 6 -8.69 -10.75 6.86
N ALA A 7 -7.69 -10.42 7.67
CA ALA A 7 -6.87 -9.23 7.46
C ALA A 7 -5.73 -9.51 6.47
N PHE A 8 -5.62 -8.67 5.44
CA PHE A 8 -4.54 -8.67 4.46
C PHE A 8 -3.76 -7.36 4.49
N GLY A 9 -2.51 -7.41 4.05
CA GLY A 9 -1.66 -6.24 3.91
C GLY A 9 -1.11 -6.15 2.50
N ASP A 10 -1.26 -4.98 1.88
CA ASP A 10 -0.57 -4.65 0.64
C ASP A 10 0.57 -3.67 0.92
N ILE A 11 1.79 -4.08 0.57
CA ILE A 11 3.00 -3.25 0.59
C ILE A 11 3.14 -2.66 -0.80
N THR A 12 2.52 -1.51 -1.00
CA THR A 12 2.51 -0.79 -2.27
C THR A 12 3.89 -0.19 -2.53
N LEU A 13 4.57 -0.67 -3.57
CA LEU A 13 5.77 -0.06 -4.15
C LEU A 13 5.44 1.15 -5.01
N ALA A 14 4.15 1.45 -5.22
CA ALA A 14 3.72 2.67 -5.87
C ALA A 14 4.18 3.87 -5.06
N GLY A 15 4.69 4.85 -5.78
CA GLY A 15 5.26 6.04 -5.22
C GLY A 15 6.12 6.63 -6.32
N GLU A 16 5.83 7.86 -6.69
CA GLU A 16 6.65 8.57 -7.67
C GLU A 16 8.12 8.50 -7.23
N GLU A 17 9.00 8.15 -8.17
CA GLU A 17 10.42 8.36 -7.95
C GLU A 17 10.63 9.85 -7.68
N ARG A 18 10.78 10.21 -6.40
CA ARG A 18 10.89 11.62 -6.01
C ARG A 18 12.13 12.20 -6.68
N GLU A 19 11.94 12.99 -7.73
CA GLU A 19 13.01 13.59 -8.53
C GLU A 19 14.01 14.35 -7.64
N ARG A 20 13.49 14.99 -6.59
CA ARG A 20 14.25 15.70 -5.56
C ARG A 20 15.24 14.82 -4.80
N LEU A 21 14.97 13.53 -4.66
CA LEU A 21 15.85 12.57 -3.98
C LEU A 21 16.83 11.86 -4.93
N LYS A 22 16.65 11.94 -6.25
CA LYS A 22 17.54 11.26 -7.20
C LYS A 22 18.99 11.76 -7.11
N GLY A 23 19.18 13.06 -6.91
CA GLY A 23 20.49 13.67 -6.68
C GLY A 23 21.17 13.12 -5.42
N PHE A 24 20.44 13.12 -4.30
CA PHE A 24 20.93 12.56 -3.04
C PHE A 24 21.22 11.06 -3.15
N ALA A 25 20.35 10.29 -3.80
CA ALA A 25 20.56 8.85 -3.99
C ALA A 25 21.81 8.56 -4.83
N ARG A 26 22.04 9.33 -5.90
CA ARG A 26 23.27 9.24 -6.70
C ARG A 26 24.52 9.56 -5.88
N GLU A 27 24.49 10.63 -5.09
CA GLU A 27 25.62 11.03 -4.24
C GLU A 27 25.93 9.97 -3.17
N ARG A 28 24.88 9.47 -2.50
CA ARG A 28 25.02 8.57 -1.35
C ARG A 28 25.25 7.11 -1.71
N PHE A 29 24.73 6.65 -2.84
CA PHE A 29 24.76 5.24 -3.27
C PHE A 29 25.47 5.02 -4.62
N GLY A 30 26.01 6.07 -5.25
CA GLY A 30 26.81 6.01 -6.48
C GLY A 30 26.00 5.76 -7.77
N ARG A 31 24.67 5.60 -7.68
CA ARG A 31 23.79 5.37 -8.82
C ARG A 31 22.36 5.84 -8.50
N PRO A 32 21.50 6.13 -9.49
CA PRO A 32 20.09 6.36 -9.22
C PRO A 32 19.45 5.06 -8.72
N ILE A 33 18.85 5.12 -7.53
CA ILE A 33 18.10 4.02 -6.92
C ILE A 33 16.76 4.61 -6.45
N PRO A 34 15.62 3.97 -6.74
CA PRO A 34 14.32 4.38 -6.22
C PRO A 34 14.33 4.36 -4.70
N ASN A 35 13.66 5.35 -4.09
CA ASN A 35 13.76 5.62 -2.66
C ASN A 35 13.34 4.44 -1.80
N GLN A 36 12.33 3.66 -2.25
CA GLN A 36 11.86 2.45 -1.58
C GLN A 36 13.00 1.43 -1.34
N PHE A 37 14.05 1.40 -2.17
CA PHE A 37 15.19 0.51 -2.03
C PHE A 37 16.39 1.14 -1.30
N CYS A 38 16.30 2.41 -0.93
CA CYS A 38 17.39 3.14 -0.27
C CYS A 38 17.30 2.99 1.26
N ALA A 39 18.46 2.76 1.89
CA ALA A 39 18.60 2.78 3.35
C ALA A 39 19.00 4.19 3.83
N PHE A 40 18.01 5.09 3.95
CA PHE A 40 18.24 6.45 4.43
C PHE A 40 18.54 6.51 5.93
N VAL A 41 17.92 5.62 6.70
CA VAL A 41 18.05 5.54 8.16
C VAL A 41 18.45 4.12 8.52
N GLY A 42 19.55 3.98 9.28
CA GLY A 42 20.01 2.66 9.72
C GLY A 42 20.51 1.78 8.58
N ARG A 43 20.12 0.49 8.62
CA ARG A 43 20.62 -0.56 7.70
C ARG A 43 19.53 -1.16 6.80
N CYS A 44 18.29 -0.72 6.93
CA CYS A 44 17.16 -1.25 6.18
C CYS A 44 16.71 -0.26 5.11
N SER A 45 16.34 -0.78 3.95
CA SER A 45 15.64 -0.04 2.91
C SER A 45 14.28 0.44 3.41
N LEU A 46 13.76 1.53 2.81
CA LEU A 46 12.41 2.03 3.14
C LEU A 46 11.34 0.95 2.99
N LEU A 47 11.47 0.05 2.02
CA LEU A 47 10.59 -1.09 1.78
C LEU A 47 10.55 -2.12 2.92
N GLU A 48 11.66 -2.31 3.64
CA GLU A 48 11.71 -3.30 4.73
C GLU A 48 10.93 -2.85 5.96
N TYR A 49 10.80 -1.54 6.18
CA TYR A 49 10.05 -0.99 7.31
C TYR A 49 8.55 -1.34 7.31
N PRO A 50 7.78 -1.08 6.24
CA PRO A 50 6.37 -1.44 6.19
C PRO A 50 6.17 -2.96 6.25
N ILE A 51 7.07 -3.77 5.71
CA ILE A 51 7.01 -5.25 5.86
C ILE A 51 7.16 -5.65 7.32
N LYS A 52 8.15 -5.10 8.03
CA LYS A 52 8.39 -5.40 9.44
C LYS A 52 7.20 -5.00 10.32
N ARG A 53 6.67 -3.79 10.14
CA ARG A 53 5.50 -3.35 10.94
C ARG A 53 4.23 -4.11 10.57
N ALA A 54 4.01 -4.44 9.31
CA ALA A 54 2.81 -5.17 8.90
C ALA A 54 2.73 -6.53 9.59
N ARG A 55 3.88 -7.20 9.77
CA ARG A 55 3.99 -8.48 10.50
C ARG A 55 3.58 -8.41 11.97
N LEU A 56 3.45 -7.23 12.56
CA LEU A 56 2.93 -7.07 13.93
C LEU A 56 1.44 -7.42 14.01
N LEU A 57 0.69 -7.29 12.91
CA LEU A 57 -0.76 -7.54 12.87
C LEU A 57 -1.19 -8.57 11.83
N ILE A 58 -0.47 -8.67 10.71
CA ILE A 58 -0.87 -9.44 9.54
C ILE A 58 0.14 -10.57 9.34
N PRO A 59 -0.30 -11.84 9.27
CA PRO A 59 0.61 -12.95 9.08
C PRO A 59 1.34 -12.84 7.72
N PRO A 60 2.59 -13.31 7.60
CA PRO A 60 3.34 -13.27 6.34
C PRO A 60 2.56 -13.86 5.16
N GLU A 61 1.72 -14.86 5.43
CA GLU A 61 0.84 -15.52 4.48
C GLU A 61 -0.39 -14.67 4.08
N ARG A 62 -0.47 -13.40 4.48
CA ARG A 62 -1.47 -12.44 4.01
C ARG A 62 -0.88 -11.09 3.62
N LEU A 63 0.46 -11.02 3.59
CA LEU A 63 1.17 -9.88 3.03
C LEU A 63 1.38 -10.09 1.54
N ILE A 64 1.21 -9.01 0.78
CA ILE A 64 1.46 -8.91 -0.65
C ILE A 64 2.33 -7.66 -0.85
N ALA A 65 3.26 -7.70 -1.80
CA ALA A 65 3.90 -6.50 -2.31
C ALA A 65 3.39 -6.25 -3.73
N SER A 66 3.07 -5.01 -4.05
CA SER A 66 2.56 -4.62 -5.37
C SER A 66 3.44 -3.53 -5.97
N GLY A 67 3.59 -3.48 -7.30
CA GLY A 67 4.44 -2.48 -7.96
C GLY A 67 4.56 -2.69 -9.45
N THR A 68 5.58 -2.09 -10.08
CA THR A 68 5.84 -2.21 -11.52
C THR A 68 6.98 -3.19 -11.83
N ALA A 69 6.98 -3.78 -13.04
CA ALA A 69 8.03 -4.71 -13.50
C ALA A 69 9.44 -4.08 -13.48
N HIS A 70 9.56 -2.76 -13.58
CA HIS A 70 10.85 -2.06 -13.45
C HIS A 70 11.52 -2.31 -12.08
N HIS A 71 10.71 -2.57 -11.04
CA HIS A 71 11.20 -2.88 -9.70
C HIS A 71 11.92 -4.23 -9.58
N GLU A 72 11.75 -5.15 -10.53
CA GLU A 72 12.47 -6.45 -10.52
C GLU A 72 13.99 -6.29 -10.57
N SER A 73 14.47 -5.18 -11.15
CA SER A 73 15.90 -4.92 -11.33
C SER A 73 16.62 -4.41 -10.07
N TYR A 74 15.86 -3.94 -9.08
CA TYR A 74 16.37 -3.55 -7.75
C TYR A 74 16.41 -4.80 -6.86
N PRO A 75 17.08 -4.81 -5.68
CA PRO A 75 17.29 -6.03 -4.89
C PRO A 75 15.99 -6.59 -4.30
N PHE A 76 15.19 -7.18 -5.18
CA PHE A 76 13.97 -7.93 -4.98
C PHE A 76 14.23 -9.20 -4.19
N GLN A 77 15.50 -9.60 -4.03
CA GLN A 77 15.93 -10.67 -3.13
C GLN A 77 15.39 -10.50 -1.71
N THR A 78 15.32 -9.27 -1.19
CA THR A 78 14.77 -9.00 0.14
C THR A 78 13.27 -9.27 0.18
N LEU A 79 12.54 -8.89 -0.88
CA LEU A 79 11.12 -9.19 -1.06
C LEU A 79 10.85 -10.67 -1.24
N SER A 80 11.60 -11.34 -2.13
CA SER A 80 11.42 -12.76 -2.42
C SER A 80 11.70 -13.63 -1.19
N THR A 81 12.62 -13.20 -0.33
CA THR A 81 12.91 -13.90 0.94
C THR A 81 11.84 -13.61 2.01
N SER A 82 11.32 -12.38 2.05
CA SER A 82 10.37 -11.96 3.09
C SER A 82 8.90 -12.27 2.75
N LEU A 83 8.58 -12.37 1.46
CA LEU A 83 7.26 -12.53 0.87
C LEU A 83 7.32 -13.48 -0.36
N PRO A 84 7.79 -14.73 -0.19
CA PRO A 84 7.97 -15.64 -1.31
C PRO A 84 6.63 -15.90 -2.02
N GLY A 85 6.57 -15.59 -3.32
CA GLY A 85 5.39 -15.81 -4.16
C GLY A 85 4.24 -14.82 -3.98
N ARG A 86 4.49 -13.66 -3.36
CA ARG A 86 3.46 -12.64 -3.05
C ARG A 86 3.78 -11.27 -3.58
N VAL A 87 4.56 -11.21 -4.66
CA VAL A 87 4.80 -9.95 -5.35
C VAL A 87 3.99 -9.90 -6.63
N LEU A 88 3.17 -8.87 -6.79
CA LEU A 88 2.32 -8.66 -7.93
C LEU A 88 2.79 -7.43 -8.68
N LEU A 89 3.32 -7.64 -9.89
CA LEU A 89 3.89 -6.57 -10.68
C LEU A 89 3.02 -6.25 -11.89
N GLN A 90 2.66 -4.98 -12.05
CA GLN A 90 2.08 -4.50 -13.30
C GLN A 90 3.18 -4.37 -14.37
N PRO A 91 2.86 -4.62 -15.65
CA PRO A 91 3.85 -4.68 -16.73
C PRO A 91 4.48 -3.32 -17.08
N ALA A 92 3.80 -2.22 -16.73
CA ALA A 92 4.26 -0.85 -16.96
C ALA A 92 3.77 0.04 -15.83
N ASP A 93 4.46 1.14 -15.56
CA ASP A 93 3.99 2.14 -14.61
C ASP A 93 2.73 2.83 -15.15
N ARG A 94 1.60 2.54 -14.52
CA ARG A 94 0.30 3.17 -14.79
C ARG A 94 -0.21 3.90 -13.55
N GLU A 95 0.73 4.44 -12.77
CA GLU A 95 0.47 5.16 -11.52
C GLU A 95 -0.04 4.23 -10.40
N THR A 96 -0.47 4.86 -9.30
CA THR A 96 -0.79 4.20 -8.02
C THR A 96 -2.06 3.36 -8.08
N ALA A 97 -3.07 3.75 -8.87
CA ALA A 97 -4.36 3.06 -8.87
C ALA A 97 -4.23 1.58 -9.33
N PRO A 98 -3.57 1.25 -10.45
CA PRO A 98 -3.33 -0.14 -10.84
C PRO A 98 -2.46 -0.93 -9.86
N ASP A 99 -1.47 -0.31 -9.23
CA ASP A 99 -0.64 -0.95 -8.20
C ASP A 99 -1.46 -1.38 -6.99
N ILE A 100 -2.49 -0.61 -6.61
CA ILE A 100 -3.41 -0.97 -5.53
C ILE A 100 -4.49 -1.96 -6.01
N LEU A 101 -5.04 -1.77 -7.21
CA LEU A 101 -6.16 -2.59 -7.70
C LEU A 101 -5.76 -4.03 -7.99
N LEU A 102 -4.53 -4.27 -8.46
CA LEU A 102 -4.01 -5.61 -8.74
C LEU A 102 -3.99 -6.54 -7.51
N PRO A 103 -3.39 -6.18 -6.36
CA PRO A 103 -3.43 -6.98 -5.14
C PRO A 103 -4.83 -7.08 -4.56
N LEU A 104 -5.64 -6.01 -4.62
CA LEU A 104 -7.04 -6.07 -4.17
C LEU A 104 -7.84 -7.11 -4.95
N ARG A 105 -7.74 -7.12 -6.29
CA ARG A 105 -8.40 -8.14 -7.12
C ARG A 105 -7.95 -9.55 -6.76
N HIS A 106 -6.65 -9.74 -6.48
CA HIS A 106 -6.11 -11.04 -6.08
C HIS A 106 -6.66 -11.50 -4.72
N ILE A 107 -6.79 -10.57 -3.75
CA ILE A 107 -7.35 -10.83 -2.42
C ILE A 107 -8.85 -11.14 -2.53
N LEU A 108 -9.62 -10.34 -3.26
CA LEU A 108 -11.08 -10.50 -3.41
C LEU A 108 -11.49 -11.85 -4.01
N ARG A 109 -10.62 -12.47 -4.83
CA ARG A 109 -10.85 -13.84 -5.35
C ARG A 109 -10.68 -14.93 -4.29
N LYS A 110 -10.00 -14.63 -3.19
CA LYS A 110 -9.75 -15.56 -2.07
C LYS A 110 -10.73 -15.32 -0.93
N ASP A 111 -10.97 -14.06 -0.61
CA ASP A 111 -11.85 -13.63 0.47
C ASP A 111 -12.54 -12.32 0.08
N GLN A 112 -13.86 -12.40 -0.11
CA GLN A 112 -14.70 -11.26 -0.51
C GLN A 112 -14.99 -10.29 0.64
N ASP A 113 -14.84 -10.75 1.88
CA ASP A 113 -15.05 -9.96 3.09
C ASP A 113 -13.71 -9.45 3.67
N ALA A 114 -12.60 -9.66 2.94
CA ALA A 114 -11.26 -9.31 3.38
C ALA A 114 -11.11 -7.84 3.71
N LEU A 115 -10.40 -7.57 4.79
CA LEU A 115 -10.00 -6.22 5.16
C LEU A 115 -8.54 -5.99 4.79
N VAL A 116 -8.29 -5.04 3.91
CA VAL A 116 -6.97 -4.80 3.33
C VAL A 116 -6.37 -3.50 3.84
N THR A 117 -5.20 -3.59 4.47
CA THR A 117 -4.39 -2.43 4.86
C THR A 117 -3.36 -2.14 3.77
N ILE A 118 -3.38 -0.93 3.21
CA ILE A 118 -2.40 -0.48 2.22
C ILE A 118 -1.27 0.28 2.94
N LEU A 119 -0.03 -0.11 2.68
CA LEU A 119 1.17 0.44 3.31
C LEU A 119 2.18 0.87 2.22
N PRO A 120 2.34 2.17 1.98
CA PRO A 120 3.31 2.68 1.01
C PRO A 120 4.76 2.33 1.39
N ALA A 121 5.55 1.90 0.42
CA ALA A 121 6.94 1.48 0.59
C ALA A 121 7.94 2.64 0.73
N ASP A 122 7.54 3.87 0.43
CA ASP A 122 8.37 5.07 0.49
C ASP A 122 8.16 5.88 1.79
N HIS A 123 7.35 5.37 2.72
CA HIS A 123 7.04 6.05 3.98
C HIS A 123 7.89 5.56 5.15
N PHE A 124 8.70 6.46 5.71
CA PHE A 124 9.36 6.23 6.98
C PHE A 124 8.42 6.56 8.15
N VAL A 125 8.31 5.62 9.10
CA VAL A 125 7.58 5.82 10.35
C VAL A 125 8.52 5.41 11.48
N LEU A 126 8.67 6.29 12.46
CA LEU A 126 9.64 6.10 13.54
C LEU A 126 9.17 5.10 14.60
N THR A 127 7.87 5.04 14.88
CA THR A 127 7.29 4.23 15.95
C THR A 127 6.26 3.26 15.40
N ASP A 128 6.73 2.06 15.01
CA ASP A 128 5.90 1.04 14.38
C ASP A 128 4.71 0.63 15.27
N ASP A 129 4.91 0.42 16.58
CA ASP A 129 3.82 0.00 17.49
C ASP A 129 2.70 1.04 17.57
N ARG A 130 3.07 2.33 17.64
CA ARG A 130 2.08 3.42 17.70
C ARG A 130 1.30 3.51 16.40
N PHE A 131 1.99 3.40 15.28
CA PHE A 131 1.35 3.41 13.96
C PHE A 131 0.41 2.22 13.78
N MET A 132 0.86 1.00 14.11
CA MET A 132 0.02 -0.19 14.01
C MET A 132 -1.15 -0.17 15.02
N GLY A 133 -1.02 0.52 16.15
CA GLY A 133 -2.14 0.80 17.05
C GLY A 133 -3.23 1.66 16.41
N VAL A 134 -2.84 2.67 15.63
CA VAL A 134 -3.78 3.49 14.84
C VAL A 134 -4.40 2.66 13.73
N VAL A 135 -3.59 1.90 12.98
CA VAL A 135 -4.09 0.96 11.95
C VAL A 135 -5.12 0.01 12.53
N THR A 136 -4.84 -0.62 13.67
CA THR A 136 -5.79 -1.52 14.35
C THR A 136 -7.12 -0.83 14.65
N THR A 137 -7.08 0.43 15.07
CA THR A 137 -8.29 1.22 15.34
C THR A 137 -9.06 1.52 14.06
N ALA A 138 -8.36 1.92 13.00
CA ALA A 138 -8.95 2.16 11.68
C ALA A 138 -9.57 0.89 11.08
N THR A 139 -8.89 -0.26 11.22
CA THR A 139 -9.37 -1.58 10.80
C THR A 139 -10.67 -1.96 11.50
N LYS A 140 -10.77 -1.77 12.83
CA LYS A 140 -12.02 -2.00 13.57
C LYS A 140 -13.15 -1.11 13.08
N PHE A 141 -12.87 0.18 12.88
CA PHE A 141 -13.84 1.14 12.38
C PHE A 141 -14.33 0.78 10.96
N ALA A 142 -13.41 0.41 10.07
CA ALA A 142 -13.72 -0.01 8.71
C ALA A 142 -14.57 -1.28 8.66
N ALA A 143 -14.33 -2.24 9.56
CA ALA A 143 -15.12 -3.46 9.65
C ALA A 143 -16.55 -3.24 10.16
N ASP A 144 -16.76 -2.23 11.00
CA ASP A 144 -18.09 -1.85 11.49
C ASP A 144 -18.89 -1.05 10.44
N MET A 145 -18.20 -0.47 9.45
CA MET A 145 -18.84 0.18 8.32
C MET A 145 -19.33 -0.84 7.28
N ARG A 146 -20.63 -0.81 6.98
CA ARG A 146 -21.16 -1.44 5.75
C ARG A 146 -20.67 -0.65 4.54
N VAL A 147 -19.49 -1.00 4.03
CA VAL A 147 -19.09 -0.58 2.69
C VAL A 147 -19.87 -1.46 1.71
N GLU A 148 -20.94 -0.93 1.13
CA GLU A 148 -21.58 -1.59 -0.01
C GLU A 148 -20.53 -1.72 -1.13
N SER A 149 -20.31 -2.95 -1.61
CA SER A 149 -19.33 -3.22 -2.66
C SER A 149 -19.62 -2.34 -3.89
N PRO A 150 -18.65 -1.54 -4.36
CA PRO A 150 -18.78 -0.79 -5.60
C PRO A 150 -18.86 -1.69 -6.86
N ILE A 151 -18.49 -2.96 -6.73
CA ILE A 151 -18.26 -3.87 -7.85
C ILE A 151 -19.21 -5.04 -7.71
N SER A 152 -20.12 -5.18 -8.66
CA SER A 152 -21.00 -6.34 -8.77
C SER A 152 -20.20 -7.55 -9.30
N PRO A 153 -20.48 -8.79 -8.87
CA PRO A 153 -19.71 -10.00 -9.25
C PRO A 153 -19.71 -10.32 -10.76
N ASP A 154 -20.56 -9.67 -11.54
CA ASP A 154 -20.70 -9.74 -13.00
C ASP A 154 -19.86 -8.70 -13.76
N GLY A 155 -19.13 -7.82 -13.05
CA GLY A 155 -18.24 -6.83 -13.68
C GLY A 155 -18.95 -5.58 -14.20
N GLU A 156 -20.25 -5.42 -13.92
CA GLU A 156 -20.95 -4.16 -14.19
C GLU A 156 -20.67 -3.14 -13.08
N THR A 157 -20.16 -1.97 -13.50
CA THR A 157 -19.95 -0.81 -12.64
C THR A 157 -21.30 -0.22 -12.23
N ARG A 158 -21.84 -0.61 -11.08
CA ARG A 158 -22.91 0.19 -10.45
C ARG A 158 -22.25 1.39 -9.79
N SER A 159 -22.42 2.58 -10.38
CA SER A 159 -21.80 3.84 -9.91
C SER A 159 -21.68 3.92 -8.40
N PRO A 160 -20.46 3.74 -7.88
CA PRO A 160 -20.15 3.98 -6.48
C PRO A 160 -19.21 5.17 -6.40
N GLY A 161 -19.59 6.21 -5.67
CA GLY A 161 -18.67 7.32 -5.40
C GLY A 161 -17.37 6.78 -4.81
N PRO A 162 -16.18 7.18 -5.30
CA PRO A 162 -14.91 6.61 -4.84
C PRO A 162 -14.70 6.95 -3.37
N GLY A 163 -14.63 5.91 -2.52
CA GLY A 163 -14.35 6.02 -1.11
C GLY A 163 -12.98 5.45 -0.78
N VAL A 164 -11.92 6.16 -1.14
CA VAL A 164 -10.56 5.90 -0.62
C VAL A 164 -10.41 6.71 0.66
N TRP A 165 -10.09 6.04 1.76
CA TRP A 165 -9.84 6.69 3.06
C TRP A 165 -8.35 6.79 3.29
N VAL A 166 -7.81 8.01 3.21
CA VAL A 166 -6.44 8.33 3.59
C VAL A 166 -6.46 8.86 5.01
N ASP A 167 -5.93 8.10 5.97
CA ASP A 167 -5.65 8.62 7.31
C ASP A 167 -4.30 9.36 7.25
N GLN A 168 -4.32 10.68 7.47
CA GLN A 168 -3.10 11.41 7.73
C GLN A 168 -2.73 11.15 9.18
N ALA A 169 -1.63 10.42 9.37
CA ALA A 169 -1.10 10.06 10.68
C ALA A 169 -1.07 11.28 11.63
N GLY A 170 -2.01 11.36 12.57
CA GLY A 170 -2.02 12.42 13.58
C GLY A 170 -3.32 12.61 14.34
N GLU A 171 -4.48 12.41 13.71
CA GLU A 171 -5.77 12.71 14.35
C GLU A 171 -6.72 11.56 14.07
N GLY A 172 -7.04 10.75 15.09
CA GLY A 172 -7.94 9.58 15.01
C GLY A 172 -9.40 9.92 14.72
N ARG A 173 -9.65 10.76 13.71
CA ARG A 173 -10.96 11.14 13.17
C ARG A 173 -10.92 10.97 11.65
N GLY A 174 -11.17 9.74 11.19
CA GLY A 174 -11.41 9.49 9.78
C GLY A 174 -12.61 10.32 9.30
N THR A 175 -12.39 11.26 8.39
CA THR A 175 -13.46 12.04 7.76
C THR A 175 -13.64 11.58 6.32
N ARG A 176 -14.90 11.38 5.90
CA ARG A 176 -15.24 11.01 4.52
C ARG A 176 -14.85 12.19 3.64
N ARG A 177 -13.86 12.03 2.77
CA ARG A 177 -13.57 12.99 1.72
C ARG A 177 -13.77 12.33 0.37
N THR A 178 -14.54 12.98 -0.49
CA THR A 178 -14.61 12.66 -1.91
C THR A 178 -13.30 13.10 -2.55
N LEU A 179 -12.58 12.17 -3.19
CA LEU A 179 -11.54 12.55 -4.16
C LEU A 179 -12.26 13.14 -5.38
N ASP A 180 -12.10 14.45 -5.55
CA ASP A 180 -12.35 15.10 -6.83
C ASP A 180 -11.00 15.14 -7.55
N ASP A 181 -10.85 14.26 -8.55
CA ASP A 181 -9.67 14.19 -9.41
C ASP A 181 -9.95 14.89 -10.74
N SER A 182 -10.69 16.00 -10.68
CA SER A 182 -10.88 16.88 -11.83
C SER A 182 -9.54 17.53 -12.17
N PRO A 183 -9.02 17.39 -13.40
CA PRO A 183 -7.87 18.17 -13.83
C PRO A 183 -8.26 19.64 -13.75
N ASP A 184 -7.56 20.37 -12.88
CA ASP A 184 -7.72 21.79 -12.65
C ASP A 184 -7.80 22.52 -14.00
N ARG A 185 -8.97 23.13 -14.26
CA ARG A 185 -9.15 23.98 -15.42
C ARG A 185 -8.40 25.28 -15.15
N THR A 186 -7.29 25.46 -15.85
CA THR A 186 -6.69 26.77 -16.15
C THR A 186 -7.74 27.87 -16.27
N VAL A 187 -7.62 28.94 -15.47
CA VAL A 187 -7.27 30.31 -15.90
C VAL A 187 -6.49 30.99 -14.78
#